data_AF-A0A1B9KLP2-F1
#
_entry.id   AF-A0A1B9KLP2-F1
#
_cell.length_a   1.000
_cell.length_b   1.000
_cell.length_c   1.000
_cell.angle_alpha   90.00
_cell.angle_beta   90.00
_cell.angle_gamma   90.00
#
_symmetry.space_group_name_H-M   'P 1'
#
loop_
_entity.id
_entity.type
_entity.pdbx_description
1 polymer ?
#
loop_
_entity_poly.entity_id
_entity_poly.type
_entity_poly.pdbx_seq_one_letter_code
_entity_poly.pdbx_strand_id
1 'polypeptide(L)'
;MIFYLNLVLSLGYLHHILYVDDETHEITYLALPDRINNGYFFKSYSDNEDSLTLKNFDFSENKAKSEDDFLIGTSLKFGDFKLKKVFEYNVIWNNGNEKNHKDSKKLVNNTEFKNIEFLQRDLTENFYFKLLLSKKKKENIKITGVNVYSKKNGKLVQTINNIKGYGFFAFNAIQIGDFDFDGNANDFLLADGETHAANVPQTYYIYDGLQNKFIDPNLEGYTIRFDSEKKIATSTKTCGNEFIDPTSITINKMYYFNENTKKYNYLDQYCIAYDNKKFFQKKCTKKERQDCEKAVVEVGDEP
;
A
#
# COMPACT_ATOMS: atom_id res chain seq x y z
N MET A 1 -9.87 -22.14 -9.67
CA MET A 1 -9.79 -20.68 -9.85
C MET A 1 -10.34 -19.98 -8.63
N ILE A 2 -9.47 -19.58 -7.70
CA ILE A 2 -9.86 -18.78 -6.54
C ILE A 2 -9.62 -17.31 -6.87
N PHE A 3 -10.68 -16.62 -7.31
CA PHE A 3 -10.61 -15.18 -7.45
C PHE A 3 -10.75 -14.53 -6.07
N TYR A 4 -9.68 -13.91 -5.59
CA TYR A 4 -9.76 -12.98 -4.46
C TYR A 4 -10.18 -11.61 -4.98
N LEU A 5 -11.48 -11.42 -5.21
CA LEU A 5 -11.97 -10.08 -5.54
C LEU A 5 -11.86 -9.18 -4.31
N ASN A 6 -10.84 -8.35 -4.34
CA ASN A 6 -10.59 -7.31 -3.36
C ASN A 6 -11.26 -6.03 -3.83
N LEU A 7 -12.52 -5.86 -3.44
CA LEU A 7 -13.29 -4.70 -3.82
C LEU A 7 -13.00 -3.55 -2.84
N VAL A 8 -12.18 -2.61 -3.27
CA VAL A 8 -11.67 -1.48 -2.45
C VAL A 8 -12.62 -0.30 -2.47
N LEU A 9 -12.66 0.36 -1.32
CA LEU A 9 -13.14 1.71 -1.05
C LEU A 9 -12.98 2.68 -2.23
N SER A 10 -14.08 3.30 -2.64
CA SER A 10 -14.03 4.47 -3.50
C SER A 10 -13.58 5.69 -2.69
N LEU A 11 -12.35 6.14 -2.93
CA LEU A 11 -11.98 7.55 -2.81
C LEU A 11 -11.92 8.09 -4.25
N GLY A 12 -13.09 8.27 -4.86
CA GLY A 12 -13.23 8.65 -6.28
C GLY A 12 -13.68 7.52 -7.21
N TYR A 13 -14.01 7.86 -8.45
CA TYR A 13 -14.68 7.05 -9.48
C TYR A 13 -13.90 5.81 -9.99
N LEU A 14 -12.80 5.43 -9.35
CA LEU A 14 -11.90 4.38 -9.84
C LEU A 14 -12.19 3.06 -9.11
N HIS A 15 -12.59 2.04 -9.88
CA HIS A 15 -12.81 0.69 -9.37
C HIS A 15 -11.78 -0.26 -9.97
N HIS A 16 -11.29 -1.18 -9.15
CA HIS A 16 -10.20 -2.07 -9.48
C HIS A 16 -10.50 -3.52 -9.10
N ILE A 17 -9.92 -4.43 -9.87
CA ILE A 17 -9.93 -5.87 -9.64
C ILE A 17 -8.50 -6.36 -9.66
N LEU A 18 -8.16 -7.13 -8.64
CA LEU A 18 -6.93 -7.91 -8.60
C LEU A 18 -7.29 -9.38 -8.42
N TYR A 19 -6.61 -10.26 -9.13
CA TYR A 19 -6.71 -11.70 -8.91
C TYR A 19 -5.38 -12.40 -9.14
N VAL A 20 -5.20 -13.55 -8.50
CA VAL A 20 -4.05 -14.43 -8.66
C VAL A 20 -4.44 -15.52 -9.66
N ASP A 21 -3.60 -15.77 -10.65
CA ASP A 21 -3.75 -16.92 -11.54
C ASP A 21 -3.31 -18.19 -10.81
N ASP A 22 -4.17 -19.22 -10.73
CA ASP A 22 -3.90 -20.42 -9.90
C ASP A 22 -2.71 -21.26 -10.42
N GLU A 23 -2.34 -21.14 -11.70
CA GLU A 23 -1.25 -21.93 -12.30
C GLU A 23 0.08 -21.20 -12.18
N THR A 24 0.09 -19.93 -12.57
CA THR A 24 1.32 -19.11 -12.64
C THR A 24 1.58 -18.30 -11.37
N HIS A 25 0.55 -18.10 -10.54
CA HIS A 25 0.56 -17.21 -9.37
C HIS A 25 0.93 -15.76 -9.69
N GLU A 26 0.75 -15.35 -10.94
CA GLU A 26 0.86 -13.95 -11.35
C GLU A 26 -0.38 -13.17 -10.93
N ILE A 27 -0.19 -11.87 -10.67
CA ILE A 27 -1.29 -10.96 -10.36
C ILE A 27 -1.78 -10.30 -11.64
N THR A 28 -3.07 -10.44 -11.92
CA THR A 28 -3.72 -9.66 -12.96
C THR A 28 -4.49 -8.50 -12.33
N TYR A 29 -4.32 -7.32 -12.91
CA TYR A 29 -4.98 -6.09 -12.51
C TYR A 29 -5.87 -5.59 -13.63
N LEU A 30 -7.15 -5.40 -13.33
CA LEU A 30 -8.13 -4.80 -14.24
C LEU A 30 -8.74 -3.58 -13.55
N ALA A 31 -8.98 -2.50 -14.30
CA ALA A 31 -9.44 -1.24 -13.73
C ALA A 31 -10.54 -0.63 -14.59
N LEU A 32 -11.18 0.41 -14.04
CA LEU A 32 -12.07 1.31 -14.77
C LEU A 32 -13.20 0.55 -15.50
N PRO A 33 -14.08 -0.13 -14.76
CA PRO A 33 -15.14 -0.89 -15.39
C PRO A 33 -16.14 0.02 -16.09
N ASP A 34 -16.58 -0.42 -17.27
CA ASP A 34 -17.77 0.09 -17.91
C ASP A 34 -19.00 -0.63 -17.36
N ARG A 35 -20.04 0.11 -17.01
CA ARG A 35 -21.33 -0.52 -16.67
C ARG A 35 -22.03 -0.92 -17.96
N ILE A 36 -22.22 -2.22 -18.16
CA ILE A 36 -22.92 -2.78 -19.32
C ILE A 36 -24.10 -3.61 -18.82
N ASN A 37 -25.33 -3.17 -19.11
CA ASN A 37 -26.56 -3.77 -18.59
C ASN A 37 -26.52 -3.88 -17.04
N ASN A 38 -26.71 -5.09 -16.51
CA ASN A 38 -26.67 -5.39 -15.06
C ASN A 38 -25.29 -5.89 -14.59
N GLY A 39 -24.22 -5.61 -15.33
CA GLY A 39 -22.86 -6.03 -14.99
C GLY A 39 -21.84 -4.91 -15.12
N TYR A 40 -20.65 -5.20 -14.62
CA TYR A 40 -19.45 -4.38 -14.74
C TYR A 40 -18.44 -5.09 -15.61
N PHE A 41 -18.03 -4.42 -16.68
CA PHE A 41 -17.10 -4.95 -17.66
C PHE A 41 -15.74 -4.29 -17.49
N PHE A 42 -14.75 -5.10 -17.15
CA PHE A 42 -13.38 -4.70 -16.90
C PHE A 42 -12.51 -5.13 -18.08
N LYS A 43 -11.66 -4.22 -18.55
CA LYS A 43 -10.64 -4.51 -19.56
C LYS A 43 -9.26 -4.52 -18.92
N SER A 44 -8.40 -5.38 -19.44
CA SER A 44 -6.98 -5.31 -19.12
C SER A 44 -6.39 -4.01 -19.66
N TYR A 45 -5.56 -3.36 -18.85
CA TYR A 45 -4.75 -2.22 -19.28
C TYR A 45 -3.41 -2.64 -19.90
N SER A 46 -3.00 -3.89 -19.70
CA SER A 46 -1.81 -4.49 -20.30
C SER A 46 -2.18 -5.42 -21.46
N ASP A 47 -1.23 -5.69 -22.36
CA ASP A 47 -1.36 -6.43 -23.64
C ASP A 47 -2.00 -7.83 -23.59
N ASN A 48 -2.47 -8.29 -22.42
CA ASN A 48 -3.31 -9.48 -22.31
C ASN A 48 -4.75 -9.15 -22.74
N GLU A 49 -5.19 -9.74 -23.85
CA GLU A 49 -6.54 -9.61 -24.42
C GLU A 49 -7.69 -10.17 -23.56
N ASP A 50 -7.51 -10.37 -22.25
CA ASP A 50 -8.61 -10.83 -21.41
C ASP A 50 -9.51 -9.66 -20.99
N SER A 51 -10.80 -9.94 -20.97
CA SER A 51 -11.82 -9.02 -20.46
C SER A 51 -12.72 -9.77 -19.51
N LEU A 52 -13.15 -9.09 -18.45
CA LEU A 52 -13.90 -9.70 -17.37
C LEU A 52 -15.22 -8.96 -17.18
N THR A 53 -16.33 -9.66 -17.33
CA THR A 53 -17.63 -9.16 -16.89
C THR A 53 -17.96 -9.75 -15.53
N LEU A 54 -18.29 -8.92 -14.53
CA LEU A 54 -18.84 -9.35 -13.24
C LEU A 54 -20.26 -8.84 -13.03
N LYS A 55 -21.11 -9.69 -12.45
CA LYS A 55 -22.49 -9.41 -12.06
C LYS A 55 -22.71 -9.72 -10.58
N ASN A 56 -23.89 -9.36 -10.07
CA ASN A 56 -24.33 -9.57 -8.68
C ASN A 56 -23.47 -8.80 -7.65
N PHE A 57 -23.06 -7.60 -8.06
CA PHE A 57 -22.45 -6.59 -7.23
C PHE A 57 -22.88 -5.20 -7.72
N ASP A 58 -22.95 -4.21 -6.84
CA ASP A 58 -23.33 -2.83 -7.19
C ASP A 58 -22.45 -1.82 -6.45
N PHE A 59 -21.62 -1.08 -7.20
CA PHE A 59 -20.76 -0.02 -6.66
C PHE A 59 -21.56 1.19 -6.17
N SER A 60 -22.83 1.33 -6.53
CA SER A 60 -23.69 2.48 -6.20
C SER A 60 -24.41 2.41 -4.86
N GLU A 61 -24.18 1.35 -4.07
CA GLU A 61 -24.80 1.18 -2.76
C GLU A 61 -23.80 0.94 -1.62
N ASN A 62 -23.98 1.67 -0.52
CA ASN A 62 -23.27 1.43 0.74
C ASN A 62 -23.72 0.11 1.38
N LYS A 63 -22.83 -0.86 1.54
CA LYS A 63 -23.15 -2.15 2.16
C LYS A 63 -21.92 -2.84 2.75
N ALA A 64 -22.11 -3.54 3.87
CA ALA A 64 -21.12 -4.47 4.45
C ALA A 64 -21.31 -5.91 3.96
N LYS A 65 -22.41 -6.19 3.26
CA LYS A 65 -22.71 -7.47 2.65
C LYS A 65 -23.86 -7.28 1.66
N SER A 66 -23.74 -7.84 0.47
CA SER A 66 -24.83 -7.94 -0.51
C SER A 66 -25.70 -9.17 -0.27
N GLU A 67 -26.86 -9.22 -0.92
CA GLU A 67 -27.83 -10.32 -0.75
C GLU A 67 -27.29 -11.65 -1.27
N ASP A 68 -26.58 -11.62 -2.39
CA ASP A 68 -25.93 -12.79 -2.94
C ASP A 68 -24.60 -13.04 -2.24
N ASP A 69 -24.27 -14.30 -1.91
CA ASP A 69 -22.92 -14.67 -1.44
C ASP A 69 -21.94 -14.91 -2.61
N PHE A 70 -22.40 -14.72 -3.85
CA PHE A 70 -21.62 -15.03 -5.04
C PHE A 70 -21.61 -13.89 -6.05
N LEU A 71 -20.55 -13.86 -6.85
CA LEU A 71 -20.43 -13.08 -8.07
C LEU A 71 -20.50 -14.03 -9.26
N ILE A 72 -21.12 -13.57 -10.33
CA ILE A 72 -21.16 -14.30 -11.59
C ILE A 72 -20.20 -13.59 -12.54
N GLY A 73 -19.23 -14.32 -13.06
CA GLY A 73 -18.21 -13.78 -13.94
C GLY A 73 -18.20 -14.47 -15.29
N THR A 74 -17.81 -13.73 -16.31
CA THR A 74 -17.50 -14.24 -17.64
C THR A 74 -16.18 -13.63 -18.09
N SER A 75 -15.24 -14.47 -18.51
CA SER A 75 -13.96 -14.06 -19.10
C SER A 75 -13.78 -14.69 -20.48
N LEU A 76 -13.04 -14.02 -21.37
CA LEU A 76 -12.66 -14.60 -22.66
C LEU A 76 -11.73 -15.80 -22.48
N LYS A 77 -10.83 -15.73 -21.50
CA LYS A 77 -9.88 -16.80 -21.18
C LYS A 77 -10.50 -17.97 -20.43
N PHE A 78 -11.42 -17.70 -19.51
CA PHE A 78 -11.92 -18.70 -18.55
C PHE A 78 -13.37 -19.14 -18.75
N GLY A 79 -14.10 -18.50 -19.67
CA GLY A 79 -15.53 -18.73 -19.85
C GLY A 79 -16.35 -18.23 -18.65
N ASP A 80 -17.49 -18.87 -18.42
CA ASP A 80 -18.40 -18.53 -17.31
C ASP A 80 -17.95 -19.17 -15.99
N PHE A 81 -18.01 -18.39 -14.92
CA PHE A 81 -17.62 -18.85 -13.58
C PHE A 81 -18.41 -18.17 -12.47
N LYS A 82 -18.27 -18.73 -11.26
CA LYS A 82 -18.94 -18.25 -10.05
C LYS A 82 -17.94 -18.08 -8.92
N LEU A 83 -17.89 -16.89 -8.34
CA LEU A 83 -16.96 -16.55 -7.26
C LEU A 83 -17.71 -16.45 -5.95
N LYS A 84 -17.20 -17.12 -4.92
CA LYS A 84 -17.72 -16.95 -3.57
C LYS A 84 -17.15 -15.66 -2.98
N LYS A 85 -18.01 -14.77 -2.50
CA LYS A 85 -17.58 -13.61 -1.71
C LYS A 85 -17.15 -14.07 -0.33
N VAL A 86 -15.89 -13.77 0.01
CA VAL A 86 -15.33 -14.05 1.33
C VAL A 86 -15.47 -12.83 2.25
N PHE A 87 -15.46 -11.63 1.66
CA PHE A 87 -15.63 -10.37 2.35
C PHE A 87 -16.20 -9.32 1.39
N GLU A 88 -16.96 -8.35 1.93
CA GLU A 88 -17.50 -7.22 1.18
C GLU A 88 -17.57 -6.00 2.08
N TYR A 89 -17.13 -4.86 1.57
CA TYR A 89 -17.24 -3.59 2.27
C TYR A 89 -17.22 -2.45 1.26
N ASN A 90 -18.42 -1.99 0.88
CA ASN A 90 -18.59 -0.92 -0.09
C ASN A 90 -19.03 0.38 0.61
N VAL A 91 -18.29 1.47 0.36
CA VAL A 91 -18.55 2.80 0.91
C VAL A 91 -18.42 3.86 -0.18
N ILE A 92 -19.40 4.75 -0.25
CA ILE A 92 -19.53 5.82 -1.24
C ILE A 92 -19.48 7.15 -0.50
N TRP A 93 -18.30 7.77 -0.47
CA TRP A 93 -18.07 8.92 0.41
C TRP A 93 -18.70 10.23 -0.07
N ASN A 94 -18.91 10.44 -1.37
CA ASN A 94 -19.67 11.59 -1.88
C ASN A 94 -19.94 11.54 -3.40
N ASN A 95 -21.21 11.63 -3.81
CA ASN A 95 -21.62 12.05 -5.16
C ASN A 95 -22.39 13.39 -5.12
N GLY A 96 -22.13 14.24 -4.11
CA GLY A 96 -22.90 15.47 -3.87
C GLY A 96 -24.27 15.26 -3.23
N ASN A 97 -24.51 14.12 -2.57
CA ASN A 97 -25.77 13.79 -1.91
C ASN A 97 -25.56 13.58 -0.39
N GLU A 98 -26.11 14.46 0.44
CA GLU A 98 -26.00 14.41 1.90
C GLU A 98 -26.47 13.09 2.53
N LYS A 99 -27.47 12.43 1.92
CA LYS A 99 -27.98 11.13 2.40
C LYS A 99 -26.90 10.05 2.29
N ASN A 100 -26.15 10.02 1.18
CA ASN A 100 -25.06 9.06 0.97
C ASN A 100 -23.96 9.27 2.01
N HIS A 101 -23.63 10.53 2.33
CA HIS A 101 -22.62 10.83 3.35
C HIS A 101 -23.01 10.29 4.73
N LYS A 102 -24.28 10.48 5.15
CA LYS A 102 -24.77 9.98 6.43
C LYS A 102 -24.77 8.45 6.51
N ASP A 103 -25.23 7.78 5.46
CA ASP A 103 -25.29 6.32 5.40
C ASP A 103 -23.89 5.71 5.36
N SER A 104 -22.97 6.29 4.60
CA SER A 104 -21.54 5.93 4.56
C SER A 104 -20.89 6.07 5.93
N LYS A 105 -21.07 7.23 6.58
CA LYS A 105 -20.51 7.47 7.92
C LYS A 105 -21.06 6.50 8.95
N LYS A 106 -22.35 6.16 8.87
CA LYS A 106 -22.98 5.15 9.75
C LYS A 106 -22.39 3.76 9.50
N LEU A 107 -22.24 3.36 8.23
CA LEU A 107 -21.65 2.08 7.86
C LEU A 107 -20.20 1.98 8.36
N VAL A 108 -19.38 2.99 8.07
CA VAL A 108 -17.99 3.10 8.52
C VAL A 108 -17.89 3.01 10.03
N ASN A 109 -18.72 3.73 10.77
CA ASN A 109 -18.63 3.71 12.24
C ASN A 109 -19.09 2.39 12.87
N ASN A 110 -19.99 1.65 12.22
CA ASN A 110 -20.60 0.46 12.81
C ASN A 110 -19.97 -0.87 12.37
N THR A 111 -19.24 -0.88 11.24
CA THR A 111 -18.57 -2.07 10.75
C THR A 111 -17.29 -2.36 11.54
N GLU A 112 -17.11 -3.63 11.89
CA GLU A 112 -15.92 -4.20 12.53
C GLU A 112 -15.55 -5.50 11.82
N PHE A 113 -14.26 -5.70 11.59
CA PHE A 113 -13.69 -6.93 11.04
C PHE A 113 -12.24 -7.08 11.48
N LYS A 114 -11.70 -8.30 11.43
CA LYS A 114 -10.33 -8.61 11.83
C LYS A 114 -9.70 -9.57 10.84
N ASN A 115 -8.43 -9.33 10.54
CA ASN A 115 -7.57 -10.19 9.74
C ASN A 115 -8.17 -10.59 8.38
N ILE A 116 -8.81 -9.63 7.71
CA ILE A 116 -9.26 -9.83 6.33
C ILE A 116 -8.03 -9.77 5.43
N GLU A 117 -7.82 -10.82 4.64
CA GLU A 117 -6.75 -10.84 3.65
C GLU A 117 -7.11 -9.97 2.46
N PHE A 118 -6.19 -9.07 2.09
CA PHE A 118 -6.36 -8.12 1.03
C PHE A 118 -5.17 -8.18 0.07
N LEU A 119 -5.38 -8.62 -1.17
CA LEU A 119 -4.34 -8.82 -2.19
C LEU A 119 -3.70 -7.50 -2.60
N GLN A 120 -2.37 -7.45 -2.68
CA GLN A 120 -1.64 -6.30 -3.20
C GLN A 120 -1.32 -6.48 -4.67
N ARG A 121 -1.20 -5.36 -5.39
CA ARG A 121 -0.86 -5.35 -6.81
C ARG A 121 0.59 -5.74 -7.04
N ASP A 122 1.47 -5.13 -6.27
CA ASP A 122 2.90 -5.27 -6.46
C ASP A 122 3.36 -6.63 -5.92
N LEU A 123 4.23 -7.29 -6.69
CA LEU A 123 4.74 -8.63 -6.44
C LEU A 123 6.22 -8.66 -6.76
N THR A 124 6.95 -9.57 -6.13
CA THR A 124 8.36 -9.82 -6.46
C THR A 124 8.46 -10.96 -7.48
N GLU A 125 9.68 -11.24 -7.93
CA GLU A 125 9.93 -12.42 -8.77
C GLU A 125 9.36 -13.71 -8.14
N ASN A 126 9.56 -13.88 -6.83
CA ASN A 126 9.26 -15.13 -6.12
C ASN A 126 8.00 -15.09 -5.25
N PHE A 127 7.46 -13.92 -4.96
CA PHE A 127 6.42 -13.76 -3.94
C PHE A 127 5.28 -12.83 -4.36
N TYR A 128 4.08 -13.12 -3.87
CA TYR A 128 2.95 -12.19 -3.86
C TYR A 128 2.47 -11.98 -2.43
N PHE A 129 1.78 -10.86 -2.21
CA PHE A 129 1.48 -10.39 -0.87
C PHE A 129 -0.01 -10.17 -0.65
N LYS A 130 -0.47 -10.49 0.56
CA LYS A 130 -1.78 -10.06 1.05
C LYS A 130 -1.61 -9.33 2.36
N LEU A 131 -2.19 -8.14 2.48
CA LEU A 131 -2.29 -7.44 3.74
C LEU A 131 -3.34 -8.09 4.63
N LEU A 132 -3.10 -8.10 5.94
CA LEU A 132 -4.10 -8.40 6.95
C LEU A 132 -4.73 -7.09 7.40
N LEU A 133 -6.01 -6.90 7.09
CA LEU A 133 -6.77 -5.71 7.42
C LEU A 133 -7.67 -5.95 8.62
N SER A 134 -7.67 -5.00 9.55
CA SER A 134 -8.55 -5.00 10.71
C SER A 134 -9.14 -3.62 10.93
N LYS A 135 -10.37 -3.60 11.46
CA LYS A 135 -11.10 -2.38 11.77
C LYS A 135 -11.97 -2.62 12.99
N LYS A 136 -11.87 -1.75 13.98
CA LYS A 136 -12.84 -1.65 15.08
C LYS A 136 -13.93 -0.64 14.74
N LYS A 137 -15.04 -0.70 15.47
CA LYS A 137 -16.09 0.34 15.39
C LYS A 137 -15.48 1.71 15.66
N LYS A 138 -15.92 2.72 14.91
CA LYS A 138 -15.45 4.12 14.98
C LYS A 138 -13.96 4.37 14.68
N GLU A 139 -13.17 3.34 14.36
CA GLU A 139 -11.78 3.49 13.92
C GLU A 139 -11.65 3.39 12.40
N ASN A 140 -10.56 3.88 11.81
CA ASN A 140 -10.24 3.61 10.40
C ASN A 140 -9.75 2.17 10.20
N ILE A 141 -9.70 1.72 8.94
CA ILE A 141 -9.11 0.41 8.58
C ILE A 141 -7.60 0.50 8.78
N LYS A 142 -7.04 -0.51 9.43
CA LYS A 142 -5.60 -0.61 9.73
C LYS A 142 -5.01 -1.87 9.12
N ILE A 143 -3.77 -1.75 8.69
CA ILE A 143 -2.92 -2.86 8.31
C ILE A 143 -2.32 -3.45 9.58
N THR A 144 -2.67 -4.69 9.89
CA THR A 144 -2.21 -5.42 11.08
C THR A 144 -1.18 -6.50 10.77
N GLY A 145 -0.98 -6.82 9.50
CA GLY A 145 0.02 -7.79 9.08
C GLY A 145 0.21 -7.88 7.57
N VAL A 146 1.23 -8.62 7.15
CA VAL A 146 1.44 -9.03 5.75
C VAL A 146 1.61 -10.55 5.71
N ASN A 147 0.79 -11.21 4.90
CA ASN A 147 0.99 -12.59 4.49
C ASN A 147 1.78 -12.60 3.18
N VAL A 148 2.91 -13.30 3.19
CA VAL A 148 3.80 -13.51 2.04
C VAL A 148 3.56 -14.91 1.50
N TYR A 149 3.27 -15.04 0.21
CA TYR A 149 3.06 -16.32 -0.46
C TYR A 149 4.09 -16.55 -1.54
N SER A 150 4.53 -17.80 -1.69
CA SER A 150 5.42 -18.17 -2.79
C SER A 150 4.65 -18.31 -4.10
N LYS A 151 5.11 -17.65 -5.16
CA LYS A 151 4.59 -17.85 -6.52
C LYS A 151 4.87 -19.25 -7.07
N LYS A 152 5.88 -19.93 -6.55
CA LYS A 152 6.25 -21.29 -7.00
C LYS A 152 5.15 -22.31 -6.72
N ASN A 153 4.39 -22.15 -5.64
CA ASN A 153 3.45 -23.18 -5.18
C ASN A 153 2.20 -22.64 -4.46
N GLY A 154 2.01 -21.32 -4.40
CA GLY A 154 0.86 -20.67 -3.77
C GLY A 154 0.80 -20.78 -2.25
N LYS A 155 1.86 -21.30 -1.60
CA LYS A 155 1.86 -21.53 -0.14
C LYS A 155 2.28 -20.28 0.61
N LEU A 156 1.66 -20.07 1.77
CA LEU A 156 2.08 -19.07 2.75
C LEU A 156 3.50 -19.40 3.22
N VAL A 157 4.40 -18.45 3.04
CA VAL A 157 5.81 -18.53 3.47
C VAL A 157 5.97 -17.91 4.85
N GLN A 158 5.37 -16.74 5.06
CA GLN A 158 5.52 -15.98 6.30
C GLN A 158 4.30 -15.09 6.54
N THR A 159 3.99 -14.90 7.82
CA THR A 159 3.10 -13.83 8.28
C THR A 159 3.92 -12.86 9.14
N ILE A 160 3.92 -11.58 8.76
CA ILE A 160 4.57 -10.48 9.47
C ILE A 160 3.48 -9.71 10.22
N ASN A 161 3.48 -9.74 11.56
CA ASN A 161 2.40 -9.18 12.39
C ASN A 161 2.83 -7.97 13.25
N ASN A 162 4.12 -7.64 13.27
CA ASN A 162 4.69 -6.54 14.06
C ASN A 162 4.67 -5.21 13.29
N ILE A 163 3.56 -4.89 12.64
CA ILE A 163 3.39 -3.68 11.83
C ILE A 163 2.86 -2.54 12.70
N LYS A 164 3.32 -1.31 12.46
CA LYS A 164 3.01 -0.12 13.26
C LYS A 164 1.56 0.41 13.14
N GLY A 165 0.60 -0.39 12.68
CA GLY A 165 -0.82 -0.02 12.65
C GLY A 165 -1.17 1.03 11.61
N TYR A 166 -0.47 1.01 10.47
CA TYR A 166 -0.67 1.90 9.32
C TYR A 166 -2.11 1.92 8.83
N GLY A 167 -2.55 3.07 8.35
CA GLY A 167 -3.83 3.23 7.68
C GLY A 167 -3.85 2.44 6.37
N PHE A 168 -4.97 1.80 6.06
CA PHE A 168 -5.18 1.20 4.75
C PHE A 168 -5.86 2.20 3.82
N PHE A 169 -5.16 2.61 2.77
CA PHE A 169 -5.67 3.57 1.79
C PHE A 169 -6.04 2.91 0.45
N ALA A 170 -5.20 2.01 -0.08
CA ALA A 170 -5.42 1.37 -1.39
C ALA A 170 -4.60 0.09 -1.59
N PHE A 171 -4.65 -0.47 -2.81
CA PHE A 171 -4.04 -1.73 -3.25
C PHE A 171 -2.52 -1.66 -3.51
N ASN A 172 -1.89 -0.51 -3.28
CA ASN A 172 -0.48 -0.19 -3.54
C ASN A 172 0.28 0.19 -2.25
N ALA A 173 -0.13 -0.35 -1.10
CA ALA A 173 0.57 -0.09 0.16
C ALA A 173 1.91 -0.85 0.26
N ILE A 174 2.09 -1.90 -0.56
CA ILE A 174 3.37 -2.57 -0.77
C ILE A 174 4.04 -2.03 -2.02
N GLN A 175 5.35 -1.79 -1.95
CA GLN A 175 6.20 -1.53 -3.11
C GLN A 175 7.45 -2.41 -3.06
N ILE A 176 7.97 -2.76 -4.23
CA ILE A 176 9.11 -3.67 -4.39
C ILE A 176 10.37 -2.87 -4.72
N GLY A 177 11.51 -3.35 -4.24
CA GLY A 177 12.81 -2.79 -4.56
C GLY A 177 13.94 -3.75 -4.21
N ASP A 178 15.17 -3.27 -4.44
CA ASP A 178 16.38 -3.84 -3.87
C ASP A 178 16.82 -2.89 -2.76
N PHE A 179 16.53 -3.26 -1.51
CA PHE A 179 16.76 -2.43 -0.34
C PHE A 179 17.95 -2.92 0.47
N ASP A 180 18.71 -3.91 -0.01
CA ASP A 180 19.91 -4.42 0.64
C ASP A 180 21.14 -4.41 -0.28
N PHE A 181 20.95 -3.97 -1.53
CA PHE A 181 21.94 -3.83 -2.59
C PHE A 181 22.57 -5.15 -3.05
N ASP A 182 21.84 -6.26 -2.91
CA ASP A 182 22.27 -7.58 -3.39
C ASP A 182 21.88 -7.86 -4.86
N GLY A 183 21.16 -6.95 -5.50
CA GLY A 183 20.68 -7.07 -6.88
C GLY A 183 19.40 -7.91 -7.02
N ASN A 184 18.80 -8.34 -5.92
CA ASN A 184 17.57 -9.12 -5.88
C ASN A 184 16.37 -8.20 -5.61
N ALA A 185 15.40 -8.17 -6.53
CA ALA A 185 14.16 -7.42 -6.36
C ALA A 185 13.09 -8.19 -5.54
N ASN A 186 13.52 -8.94 -4.51
CA ASN A 186 12.60 -9.64 -3.61
C ASN A 186 12.28 -8.85 -2.35
N ASP A 187 12.94 -7.72 -2.10
CA ASP A 187 12.64 -6.88 -0.95
C ASP A 187 11.35 -6.08 -1.17
N PHE A 188 10.70 -5.69 -0.08
CA PHE A 188 9.52 -4.84 -0.15
C PHE A 188 9.49 -3.82 0.98
N LEU A 189 8.78 -2.72 0.73
CA LEU A 189 8.40 -1.75 1.74
C LEU A 189 6.89 -1.75 1.93
N LEU A 190 6.47 -1.34 3.11
CA LEU A 190 5.10 -1.05 3.47
C LEU A 190 5.00 0.43 3.85
N ALA A 191 4.09 1.16 3.20
CA ALA A 191 3.89 2.58 3.43
C ALA A 191 2.57 2.91 4.12
N ASP A 192 2.59 3.95 4.96
CA ASP A 192 1.42 4.50 5.65
C ASP A 192 0.72 5.58 4.81
N GLY A 193 0.33 5.24 3.58
CA GLY A 193 -0.29 6.18 2.64
C GLY A 193 0.29 6.12 1.23
N GLU A 194 0.06 7.18 0.46
CA GLU A 194 0.68 7.35 -0.85
C GLU A 194 2.19 7.51 -0.68
N THR A 195 2.94 6.52 -1.13
CA THR A 195 4.41 6.39 -1.01
C THR A 195 5.20 7.57 -1.57
N HIS A 196 4.58 8.38 -2.43
CA HIS A 196 5.17 9.58 -3.03
C HIS A 196 4.93 10.87 -2.23
N ALA A 197 4.07 10.85 -1.22
CA ALA A 197 3.85 12.02 -0.38
C ALA A 197 5.05 12.26 0.56
N ALA A 198 5.37 13.53 0.77
CA ALA A 198 6.44 13.93 1.67
C ALA A 198 6.12 13.46 3.10
N ASN A 199 7.16 13.02 3.82
CA ASN A 199 7.05 12.62 5.21
C ASN A 199 6.06 11.45 5.49
N VAL A 200 5.84 10.56 4.53
CA VAL A 200 5.09 9.31 4.79
C VAL A 200 6.02 8.29 5.44
N PRO A 201 5.70 7.78 6.64
CA PRO A 201 6.46 6.70 7.26
C PRO A 201 6.44 5.42 6.41
N GLN A 202 7.61 4.79 6.28
CA GLN A 202 7.78 3.55 5.54
C GLN A 202 8.53 2.53 6.40
N THR A 203 8.11 1.27 6.35
CA THR A 203 8.84 0.14 6.94
C THR A 203 9.36 -0.75 5.82
N TYR A 204 10.62 -1.15 5.93
CA TYR A 204 11.32 -1.94 4.92
C TYR A 204 11.49 -3.39 5.39
N TYR A 205 11.45 -4.32 4.46
CA TYR A 205 11.65 -5.74 4.70
C TYR A 205 12.58 -6.32 3.64
N ILE A 206 13.65 -6.96 4.10
CA ILE A 206 14.66 -7.57 3.23
C ILE A 206 14.46 -9.07 3.21
N TYR A 207 14.54 -9.68 2.03
CA TYR A 207 14.40 -11.13 1.88
C TYR A 207 15.73 -11.83 2.19
N ASP A 208 15.77 -12.58 3.29
CA ASP A 208 16.88 -13.47 3.60
C ASP A 208 16.63 -14.85 2.96
N GLY A 209 17.28 -15.09 1.83
CA GLY A 209 17.20 -16.35 1.10
C GLY A 209 17.71 -17.58 1.85
N LEU A 210 18.63 -17.41 2.83
CA LEU A 210 19.13 -18.54 3.64
C LEU A 210 18.07 -18.99 4.64
N GLN A 211 17.32 -18.04 5.19
CA GLN A 211 16.25 -18.31 6.16
C GLN A 211 14.87 -18.46 5.50
N ASN A 212 14.79 -18.21 4.19
CA ASN A 212 13.56 -18.17 3.41
C ASN A 212 12.48 -17.31 4.08
N LYS A 213 12.88 -16.11 4.53
CA LYS A 213 12.00 -15.19 5.27
C LYS A 213 12.41 -13.74 5.06
N PHE A 214 11.45 -12.87 5.27
CA PHE A 214 11.61 -11.44 5.34
C PHE A 214 12.00 -10.99 6.74
N ILE A 215 12.98 -10.09 6.82
CA ILE A 215 13.51 -9.53 8.05
C ILE A 215 13.39 -8.01 8.06
N ASP A 216 13.17 -7.46 9.25
CA ASP A 216 13.23 -6.02 9.49
C ASP A 216 14.71 -5.60 9.58
N PRO A 217 15.20 -4.76 8.66
CA PRO A 217 16.59 -4.34 8.62
C PRO A 217 16.85 -3.10 9.48
N ASN A 218 15.94 -2.77 10.41
CA ASN A 218 15.92 -1.61 11.28
C ASN A 218 16.10 -0.26 10.56
N LEU A 219 15.62 -0.21 9.32
CA LEU A 219 15.61 1.01 8.53
C LEU A 219 14.24 1.67 8.68
N GLU A 220 14.19 2.68 9.54
CA GLU A 220 13.02 3.53 9.70
C GLU A 220 13.30 4.89 9.10
N GLY A 221 12.33 5.40 8.36
CA GLY A 221 12.42 6.69 7.72
C GLY A 221 11.07 7.11 7.15
N TYR A 222 11.09 8.24 6.47
CA TYR A 222 9.95 8.69 5.70
C TYR A 222 10.16 8.26 4.25
N THR A 223 10.52 9.20 3.38
CA THR A 223 11.00 8.89 2.03
C THR A 223 12.48 8.52 2.10
N ILE A 224 12.85 7.31 1.69
CA ILE A 224 14.25 6.87 1.62
C ILE A 224 14.70 6.77 0.17
N ARG A 225 15.83 7.43 -0.14
CA ARG A 225 16.53 7.27 -1.41
C ARG A 225 17.65 6.25 -1.27
N PHE A 226 17.66 5.25 -2.14
CA PHE A 226 18.71 4.24 -2.22
C PHE A 226 19.69 4.60 -3.34
N ASP A 227 20.97 4.77 -3.00
CA ASP A 227 22.08 4.99 -3.94
C ASP A 227 22.84 3.66 -4.06
N SER A 228 22.50 2.86 -5.08
CA SER A 228 23.06 1.51 -5.27
C SER A 228 24.56 1.52 -5.56
N GLU A 229 25.08 2.57 -6.21
CA GLU A 229 26.52 2.69 -6.49
C GLU A 229 27.32 2.86 -5.20
N LYS A 230 26.81 3.70 -4.28
CA LYS A 230 27.46 3.94 -2.99
C LYS A 230 27.03 2.96 -1.90
N LYS A 231 25.99 2.16 -2.15
CA LYS A 231 25.30 1.31 -1.17
C LYS A 231 24.84 2.11 0.06
N ILE A 232 24.25 3.27 -0.17
CA ILE A 232 23.79 4.19 0.88
C ILE A 232 22.28 4.40 0.76
N ALA A 233 21.58 4.25 1.88
CA ALA A 233 20.18 4.67 2.02
C ALA A 233 20.13 6.04 2.70
N THR A 234 19.34 6.97 2.16
CA THR A 234 19.17 8.33 2.71
C THR A 234 17.70 8.59 3.02
N SER A 235 17.33 8.58 4.31
CA SER A 235 16.01 8.99 4.76
C SER A 235 15.90 10.51 4.75
N THR A 236 14.83 11.03 4.17
CA THR A 236 14.56 12.45 4.00
C THR A 236 13.31 12.83 4.78
N LYS A 237 13.41 13.86 5.62
CA LYS A 237 12.26 14.49 6.28
C LYS A 237 12.27 15.98 5.98
N THR A 238 11.24 16.49 5.32
CA THR A 238 11.06 17.93 5.11
C THR A 238 10.26 18.50 6.27
N CYS A 239 10.70 19.62 6.82
CA CYS A 239 10.02 20.34 7.88
C CYS A 239 9.84 21.81 7.51
N GLY A 240 8.64 22.34 7.77
CA GLY A 240 8.18 23.60 7.21
C GLY A 240 7.37 23.38 5.92
N ASN A 241 6.63 24.40 5.50
CA ASN A 241 5.77 24.31 4.31
C ASN A 241 6.58 24.68 3.06
N GLU A 242 6.96 23.70 2.23
CA GLU A 242 7.75 23.89 1.01
C GLU A 242 7.15 24.92 0.05
N PHE A 243 5.82 25.13 0.11
CA PHE A 243 5.11 26.01 -0.83
C PHE A 243 5.02 27.47 -0.38
N ILE A 244 5.25 27.79 0.90
CA ILE A 244 4.95 29.13 1.45
C ILE A 244 6.12 29.73 2.24
N ASP A 245 7.03 28.92 2.79
CA ASP A 245 7.98 29.41 3.80
C ASP A 245 9.47 29.39 3.33
N PRO A 246 10.18 30.53 3.35
CA PRO A 246 11.62 30.60 3.14
C PRO A 246 12.44 29.88 4.24
N THR A 247 11.83 29.27 5.25
CA THR A 247 12.50 28.54 6.33
C THR A 247 12.41 27.02 6.24
N SER A 248 11.97 26.47 5.11
CA SER A 248 11.93 25.01 4.92
C SER A 248 13.32 24.38 5.09
N ILE A 249 13.37 23.32 5.91
CA ILE A 249 14.58 22.55 6.19
C ILE A 249 14.28 21.09 5.93
N THR A 250 15.14 20.47 5.13
CA THR A 250 15.11 19.04 4.88
C THR A 250 16.23 18.36 5.64
N ILE A 251 15.88 17.45 6.55
CA ILE A 251 16.81 16.59 7.25
C ILE A 251 17.05 15.34 6.43
N ASN A 252 18.33 15.03 6.20
CA ASN A 252 18.79 13.84 5.50
C ASN A 252 19.61 12.98 6.46
N LYS A 253 19.16 11.76 6.74
CA LYS A 253 19.88 10.75 7.54
C LYS A 253 20.39 9.65 6.62
N MET A 254 21.70 9.41 6.65
CA MET A 254 22.37 8.44 5.80
C MET A 254 22.67 7.17 6.58
N TYR A 255 22.52 6.04 5.90
CA TYR A 255 22.75 4.71 6.44
C TYR A 255 23.50 3.86 5.42
N TYR A 256 24.35 2.96 5.89
CA TYR A 256 24.93 1.91 5.06
C TYR A 256 24.36 0.56 5.47
N PHE A 257 24.21 -0.35 4.51
CA PHE A 257 23.75 -1.70 4.81
C PHE A 257 24.92 -2.59 5.24
N ASN A 258 24.78 -3.28 6.37
CA ASN A 258 25.73 -4.28 6.83
C ASN A 258 25.22 -5.67 6.44
N GLU A 259 25.85 -6.25 5.42
CA GLU A 259 25.51 -7.56 4.87
C GLU A 259 25.62 -8.70 5.90
N ASN A 260 26.56 -8.62 6.84
CA ASN A 260 26.78 -9.68 7.84
C ASN A 260 25.66 -9.72 8.89
N THR A 261 25.18 -8.55 9.31
CA THR A 261 24.10 -8.44 10.29
C THR A 261 22.72 -8.32 9.64
N LYS A 262 22.68 -8.13 8.32
CA LYS A 262 21.52 -7.79 7.51
C LYS A 262 20.71 -6.60 8.08
N LYS A 263 21.42 -5.54 8.42
CA LYS A 263 20.90 -4.37 9.14
C LYS A 263 21.50 -3.08 8.64
N TYR A 264 20.73 -2.00 8.71
CA TYR A 264 21.22 -0.67 8.41
C TYR A 264 21.91 -0.04 9.61
N ASN A 265 23.10 0.51 9.35
CA ASN A 265 23.89 1.24 10.33
C ASN A 265 23.90 2.72 9.98
N TYR A 266 23.63 3.57 10.97
CA TYR A 266 23.69 5.01 10.81
C TYR A 266 25.12 5.46 10.43
N LEU A 267 25.21 6.31 9.41
CA LEU A 267 26.46 6.87 8.92
C LEU A 267 26.61 8.33 9.38
N ASP A 268 25.73 9.19 8.90
CA ASP A 268 25.78 10.63 9.15
C ASP A 268 24.43 11.30 8.90
N GLN A 269 24.32 12.58 9.22
CA GLN A 269 23.15 13.41 9.00
C GLN A 269 23.54 14.81 8.56
N TYR A 270 22.85 15.33 7.54
CA TYR A 270 22.97 16.72 7.08
C TYR A 270 21.61 17.35 6.84
N CYS A 271 21.60 18.67 6.73
CA CYS A 271 20.41 19.45 6.45
C CYS A 271 20.58 20.17 5.12
N ILE A 272 19.51 20.23 4.33
CA ILE A 272 19.38 21.15 3.21
C ILE A 272 18.47 22.27 3.69
N ALA A 273 18.94 23.50 3.62
CA ALA A 273 18.14 24.69 3.91
C ALA A 273 17.92 25.48 2.62
N TYR A 274 16.76 26.13 2.55
CA TYR A 274 16.46 27.10 1.51
C TYR A 274 16.73 28.51 2.05
N ASP A 275 17.56 29.28 1.37
CA ASP A 275 17.77 30.71 1.66
C ASP A 275 18.05 31.45 0.35
N ASN A 276 17.56 32.68 0.23
CA ASN A 276 17.79 33.54 -0.94
C ASN A 276 17.54 32.84 -2.31
N LYS A 277 16.48 32.01 -2.38
CA LYS A 277 16.12 31.21 -3.56
C LYS A 277 17.13 30.13 -3.95
N LYS A 278 17.98 29.67 -3.03
CA LYS A 278 18.95 28.60 -3.25
C LYS A 278 18.92 27.58 -2.13
N PHE A 279 19.07 26.32 -2.51
CA PHE A 279 19.28 25.22 -1.57
C PHE A 279 20.77 25.08 -1.27
N PHE A 280 21.13 24.92 -0.01
CA PHE A 280 22.50 24.65 0.40
C PHE A 280 22.57 23.61 1.51
N GLN A 281 23.59 22.77 1.44
CA GLN A 281 23.87 21.73 2.42
C GLN A 281 24.64 22.32 3.61
N LYS A 282 24.21 21.97 4.82
CA LYS A 282 24.88 22.34 6.07
C LYS A 282 24.73 21.24 7.12
N LYS A 283 25.48 21.36 8.21
CA LYS A 283 25.24 20.55 9.41
C LYS A 283 23.93 20.99 10.07
N CYS A 284 23.09 20.04 10.46
CA CYS A 284 21.87 20.34 11.20
C CYS A 284 22.20 20.90 12.59
N THR A 285 21.54 21.99 13.00
CA THR A 285 21.60 22.46 14.38
C THR A 285 20.79 21.55 15.30
N LYS A 286 21.04 21.61 16.62
CA LYS A 286 20.25 20.83 17.59
C LYS A 286 18.77 21.23 17.58
N LYS A 287 18.48 22.54 17.45
CA LYS A 287 17.11 23.07 17.42
C LYS A 287 16.35 22.55 16.20
N GLU A 288 16.92 22.65 15.00
CA GLU A 288 16.29 22.17 13.77
C GLU A 288 15.95 20.70 13.81
N ARG A 289 16.84 19.87 14.39
CA ARG A 289 16.55 18.44 14.60
C ARG A 289 15.35 18.23 15.50
N GLN A 290 15.34 18.90 16.66
CA GLN A 290 14.26 18.74 17.63
C GLN A 290 12.92 19.23 17.11
N ASP A 291 12.91 20.38 16.44
CA ASP A 291 11.69 20.97 15.90
C ASP A 291 11.14 20.11 14.75
N CYS A 292 12.02 19.63 13.87
CA CYS A 292 11.65 18.79 12.74
C CYS A 292 11.22 17.39 13.15
N GLU A 293 11.88 16.76 14.13
CA GLU A 293 11.49 15.43 14.63
C GLU A 293 10.14 15.46 15.37
N LYS A 294 9.84 16.57 16.08
CA LYS A 294 8.56 16.78 16.78
C LYS A 294 7.39 17.13 15.86
N ALA A 295 7.66 17.69 14.67
CA ALA A 295 6.64 17.92 13.66
C ALA A 295 6.14 16.55 13.16
N VAL A 296 5.14 15.99 13.83
CA VAL A 296 4.33 14.90 13.30
C VAL A 296 3.39 15.54 12.31
N VAL A 297 3.44 15.12 11.05
CA VAL A 297 2.38 15.45 10.10
C VAL A 297 1.17 14.66 10.58
N GLU A 298 0.22 15.33 11.24
CA GLU A 298 -1.06 14.71 11.53
C GLU A 298 -1.75 14.46 10.18
N VAL A 299 -1.87 13.17 9.82
CA VAL A 299 -2.66 12.75 8.67
C VAL A 299 -4.12 13.02 9.01
N GLY A 300 -4.65 14.18 8.58
CA GLY A 300 -6.04 14.53 8.85
C GLY A 300 -6.46 15.98 8.61
N ASP A 301 -5.54 16.94 8.58
CA ASP A 301 -5.88 18.35 8.38
C ASP A 301 -5.52 18.82 6.96
N GLU A 302 -6.37 18.46 5.98
CA GLU A 302 -6.64 19.34 4.85
C GLU A 302 -8.01 20.01 5.04
N PRO A 303 -8.18 21.27 4.61
CA PRO A 303 -9.30 22.16 4.99
C PRO A 303 -10.69 21.70 4.57
#